data_AF-A0A087RZB1-F1
#
_entry.id   AF-A0A087RZB1-F1
#
_cell.length_a   1.000
_cell.length_b   1.000
_cell.length_c   1.000
_cell.angle_alpha   90.00
_cell.angle_beta   90.00
_cell.angle_gamma   90.00
#
_symmetry.space_group_name_H-M   'P 1'
#
loop_
_entity.id
_entity.type
_entity.pdbx_description
1 polymer ?
#
loop_
_entity_poly.entity_id
_entity_poly.type
_entity_poly.pdbx_seq_one_letter_code
_entity_poly.pdbx_strand_id
1 'polypeptide(L)'
;MKYLDNQTIIKLSEIMGKTIGKSMSLAMRGVYDLDSWLDILNCRAKAAGFKFQKINSDDKIKIIVNHNMGQKWSLWYKHFYTSVIHDLGYKVDFETTNDVVVYTVFNNKT
;
A
#
# COMPACT_ATOMS: atom_id res chain seq x y z
N MET A 1 -16.10 0.00 5.94
CA MET A 1 -16.10 0.94 4.82
C MET A 1 -17.46 1.33 4.22
N LYS A 2 -18.52 0.54 4.34
CA LYS A 2 -19.78 0.73 3.61
C LYS A 2 -20.42 2.13 3.74
N TYR A 3 -20.35 2.73 4.93
CA TYR A 3 -21.07 3.97 5.27
C TYR A 3 -20.29 5.28 5.11
N LEU A 4 -18.98 5.22 4.80
CA LEU A 4 -18.19 6.44 4.60
C LEU A 4 -18.24 6.87 3.13
N ASP A 5 -18.30 8.17 2.88
CA ASP A 5 -18.13 8.73 1.55
C ASP A 5 -16.66 8.64 1.08
N ASN A 6 -16.44 8.84 -0.22
CA ASN A 6 -15.13 8.68 -0.84
C ASN A 6 -14.11 9.72 -0.35
N GLN A 7 -14.53 10.96 -0.06
CA GLN A 7 -13.60 12.00 0.41
C GLN A 7 -13.12 11.67 1.83
N THR A 8 -14.02 11.19 2.69
CA THR A 8 -13.65 10.73 4.03
C THR A 8 -12.68 9.54 3.97
N ILE A 9 -12.89 8.58 3.05
CA ILE A 9 -11.96 7.46 2.82
C ILE A 9 -10.55 7.97 2.48
N ILE A 10 -10.47 8.86 1.49
CA ILE A 10 -9.20 9.39 0.99
C ILE A 10 -8.46 10.11 2.12
N LYS A 11 -9.15 11.02 2.81
CA LYS A 11 -8.55 11.79 3.91
C LYS A 11 -8.04 10.88 5.04
N LEU A 12 -8.82 9.90 5.47
CA LEU A 12 -8.43 9.00 6.55
C LEU A 12 -7.26 8.09 6.14
N SER A 13 -7.32 7.52 4.94
CA SER A 13 -6.27 6.63 4.44
C SER A 13 -4.92 7.35 4.31
N GLU A 14 -4.90 8.61 3.88
CA GLU A 14 -3.67 9.40 3.78
C GLU A 14 -3.09 9.77 5.16
N ILE A 15 -3.94 10.19 6.11
CA ILE A 15 -3.52 10.49 7.49
C ILE A 15 -2.96 9.24 8.16
N MET A 16 -3.67 8.11 8.02
CA MET A 16 -3.26 6.86 8.63
C MET A 16 -2.02 6.27 7.94
N GLY A 17 -1.86 6.42 6.63
CA GLY A 17 -0.66 5.97 5.92
C GLY A 17 0.61 6.62 6.48
N LYS A 18 0.61 7.94 6.66
CA LYS A 18 1.76 8.70 7.18
C LYS A 18 2.18 8.33 8.60
N THR A 19 1.27 7.78 9.40
CA THR A 19 1.52 7.49 10.83
C THR A 19 1.72 6.01 11.10
N ILE A 20 0.84 5.17 10.54
CA ILE A 20 0.81 3.73 10.80
C ILE A 20 1.92 3.01 10.04
N GLY A 21 2.25 3.42 8.81
CA GLY A 21 3.29 2.77 8.01
C GLY A 21 4.62 2.70 8.75
N LYS A 22 5.10 3.86 9.21
CA LYS A 22 6.32 4.00 10.00
C LYS A 22 6.25 3.26 11.33
N SER A 23 5.19 3.48 12.11
CA SER A 23 5.04 2.86 13.44
C SER A 23 5.02 1.32 13.34
N MET A 24 4.32 0.77 12.36
CA MET A 24 4.24 -0.67 12.14
C MET A 24 5.58 -1.25 11.69
N SER A 25 6.29 -0.57 10.79
CA SER A 25 7.60 -1.03 10.31
C SER A 25 8.63 -1.08 11.43
N LEU A 26 8.71 -0.01 12.24
CA LEU A 26 9.59 0.04 13.41
C LEU A 26 9.22 -1.03 14.45
N ALA A 27 7.93 -1.22 14.73
CA ALA A 27 7.50 -2.22 15.72
C ALA A 27 7.74 -3.67 15.27
N MET A 28 7.58 -3.98 13.98
CA MET A 28 7.63 -5.36 13.47
C MET A 28 8.98 -5.78 12.91
N ARG A 29 9.80 -4.82 12.45
CA ARG A 29 11.06 -5.08 11.75
C ARG A 29 12.23 -4.27 12.30
N GLY A 30 11.99 -3.26 13.15
CA GLY A 30 13.04 -2.39 13.69
C GLY A 30 13.61 -1.39 12.68
N VAL A 31 13.13 -1.41 11.44
CA VAL A 31 13.59 -0.55 10.34
C VAL A 31 12.38 -0.01 9.58
N TYR A 32 12.54 1.17 8.98
CA TYR A 32 11.53 1.78 8.12
C TYR A 32 12.14 2.07 6.74
N ASP A 33 11.97 1.11 5.85
CA ASP A 33 12.39 1.17 4.45
C ASP A 33 11.33 0.49 3.56
N LEU A 34 11.51 0.55 2.24
CA LEU A 34 10.55 -0.02 1.30
C LEU A 34 10.47 -1.55 1.42
N ASP A 35 11.58 -2.26 1.59
CA ASP A 35 11.57 -3.71 1.63
C ASP A 35 10.88 -4.26 2.89
N SER A 36 11.16 -3.67 4.06
CA SER A 36 10.46 -3.99 5.31
C SER A 36 8.96 -3.69 5.22
N TRP A 37 8.60 -2.56 4.60
CA TRP A 37 7.19 -2.22 4.37
C TRP A 37 6.49 -3.26 3.50
N LEU A 38 7.09 -3.63 2.37
CA LEU A 38 6.52 -4.60 1.43
C LEU A 38 6.46 -6.02 2.03
N ASP A 39 7.44 -6.40 2.86
CA ASP A 39 7.40 -7.67 3.59
C ASP A 39 6.23 -7.73 4.58
N ILE A 40 5.99 -6.64 5.32
CA ILE A 40 4.85 -6.55 6.24
C ILE A 40 3.53 -6.63 5.47
N LEU A 41 3.41 -5.94 4.34
CA LEU A 41 2.22 -6.01 3.49
C LEU A 41 1.97 -7.43 2.99
N ASN A 42 3.01 -8.13 2.54
CA ASN A 42 2.90 -9.52 2.11
C ASN A 42 2.43 -10.44 3.26
N CYS A 43 3.00 -10.28 4.46
CA CYS A 43 2.58 -11.05 5.64
C CYS A 43 1.11 -10.82 5.99
N ARG A 44 0.68 -9.55 6.01
CA ARG A 44 -0.71 -9.19 6.33
C ARG A 44 -1.70 -9.61 5.25
N ALA A 45 -1.32 -9.50 3.98
CA ALA A 45 -2.12 -9.99 2.86
C ALA A 45 -2.37 -11.49 2.99
N LYS A 46 -1.31 -12.28 3.24
CA LYS A 46 -1.44 -13.73 3.49
C LYS A 46 -2.36 -14.04 4.67
N ALA A 47 -2.17 -13.34 5.81
CA ALA A 47 -3.01 -13.53 6.99
C ALA A 47 -4.50 -13.18 6.74
N ALA A 48 -4.77 -12.21 5.86
CA ALA A 48 -6.12 -11.79 5.48
C ALA A 48 -6.74 -12.61 4.34
N GLY A 49 -6.01 -13.58 3.77
CA GLY A 49 -6.47 -14.35 2.60
C GLY A 49 -6.40 -13.58 1.28
N PHE A 50 -5.68 -12.47 1.22
CA PHE A 50 -5.46 -11.70 0.00
C PHE A 50 -4.34 -12.31 -0.84
N LYS A 51 -4.38 -12.11 -2.15
CA LYS A 51 -3.26 -12.45 -3.02
C LYS A 51 -2.35 -11.22 -3.16
N PHE A 52 -1.10 -11.37 -2.78
CA PHE A 52 -0.05 -10.36 -2.93
C PHE A 52 1.04 -10.89 -3.86
N GLN A 53 1.41 -10.12 -4.88
CA GLN A 53 2.52 -10.44 -5.78
C GLN A 53 3.47 -9.26 -5.87
N LYS A 54 4.77 -9.52 -5.73
CA LYS A 54 5.87 -8.58 -5.98
C LYS A 54 6.62 -9.04 -7.22
N ILE A 55 6.72 -8.18 -8.22
CA ILE A 55 7.48 -8.41 -9.46
C ILE A 55 8.57 -7.35 -9.50
N ASN A 56 9.82 -7.78 -9.42
CA ASN A 56 10.97 -6.89 -9.52
C ASN A 56 11.37 -6.74 -11.00
N SER A 57 11.73 -5.52 -11.38
CA SER A 57 12.37 -5.17 -12.65
C SER A 57 13.49 -4.17 -12.36
N ASP A 58 14.41 -3.97 -13.31
CA ASP A 58 15.63 -3.20 -13.07
C ASP A 58 15.37 -1.77 -12.53
N ASP A 59 14.30 -1.12 -13.00
CA ASP A 59 13.95 0.26 -12.68
C ASP A 59 12.76 0.42 -11.72
N LYS A 60 12.02 -0.66 -11.44
CA LYS A 60 10.73 -0.60 -10.74
C LYS A 60 10.34 -1.90 -10.04
N ILE A 61 9.47 -1.75 -9.05
CA ILE A 61 8.80 -2.83 -8.35
C ILE A 61 7.30 -2.73 -8.64
N LYS A 62 6.74 -3.77 -9.27
CA LYS A 62 5.29 -3.90 -9.43
C LYS A 62 4.71 -4.72 -8.29
N ILE A 63 3.69 -4.19 -7.64
CA ILE A 63 2.98 -4.83 -6.53
C ILE A 63 1.52 -5.02 -6.94
N ILE A 64 1.00 -6.24 -6.81
CA ILE A 64 -0.40 -6.56 -7.13
C ILE A 64 -1.06 -7.07 -5.86
N VAL A 65 -2.12 -6.40 -5.42
CA VAL A 65 -2.91 -6.76 -4.24
C VAL A 65 -4.34 -7.04 -4.67
N ASN A 66 -4.73 -8.31 -4.66
CA ASN A 66 -6.12 -8.73 -4.88
C ASN A 66 -6.76 -9.04 -3.51
N HIS A 67 -7.70 -8.19 -3.11
CA HIS A 67 -8.33 -8.21 -1.79
C HIS A 67 -9.80 -8.69 -1.81
N ASN A 68 -10.51 -8.62 -2.95
CA ASN A 68 -11.92 -9.04 -3.07
C ASN A 68 -12.88 -8.42 -2.03
N MET A 69 -12.79 -7.09 -1.83
CA MET A 69 -13.60 -6.38 -0.82
C MET A 69 -14.45 -5.25 -1.41
N GLY A 70 -14.38 -5.00 -2.71
CA GLY A 70 -15.10 -3.94 -3.39
C GLY A 70 -14.43 -2.57 -3.36
N GLN A 71 -14.94 -1.67 -4.23
CA GLN A 71 -14.29 -0.44 -4.67
C GLN A 71 -13.82 0.49 -3.54
N LYS A 72 -14.59 0.61 -2.45
CA LYS A 72 -14.21 1.49 -1.32
C LYS A 72 -12.94 1.01 -0.62
N TRP A 73 -12.67 -0.29 -0.62
CA TRP A 73 -11.43 -0.85 -0.11
C TRP A 73 -10.28 -0.68 -1.09
N SER A 74 -10.52 -0.80 -2.41
CA SER A 74 -9.50 -0.41 -3.40
C SER A 74 -9.08 1.05 -3.23
N LEU A 75 -10.05 1.94 -3.02
CA LEU A 75 -9.80 3.36 -2.77
C LEU A 75 -8.98 3.56 -1.48
N TRP A 76 -9.35 2.86 -0.41
CA TRP A 76 -8.59 2.88 0.85
C TRP A 76 -7.14 2.44 0.65
N TYR A 77 -6.91 1.24 0.09
CA TYR A 77 -5.58 0.68 -0.08
C TYR A 77 -4.73 1.55 -0.99
N LYS A 78 -5.30 2.03 -2.10
CA LYS A 78 -4.66 2.97 -3.02
C LYS A 78 -4.03 4.13 -2.26
N HIS A 79 -4.83 4.91 -1.53
CA HIS A 79 -4.34 6.12 -0.88
C HIS A 79 -3.45 5.82 0.34
N PHE A 80 -3.77 4.75 1.09
CA PHE A 80 -2.98 4.37 2.25
C PHE A 80 -1.57 3.90 1.85
N TYR A 81 -1.42 2.94 0.92
CA TYR A 81 -0.10 2.46 0.51
C TYR A 81 0.68 3.52 -0.26
N THR A 82 0.04 4.31 -1.12
CA THR A 82 0.70 5.44 -1.79
C THR A 82 1.27 6.43 -0.78
N SER A 83 0.55 6.74 0.29
CA SER A 83 1.04 7.65 1.33
C SER A 83 2.28 7.12 2.05
N VAL A 84 2.34 5.81 2.34
CA VAL A 84 3.52 5.20 2.97
C VAL A 84 4.71 5.18 2.01
N ILE A 85 4.48 4.84 0.74
CA ILE A 85 5.54 4.76 -0.27
C ILE A 85 6.13 6.16 -0.56
N HIS A 86 5.28 7.20 -0.61
CA HIS A 86 5.73 8.59 -0.70
C HIS A 86 6.53 9.03 0.54
N ASP A 87 6.10 8.66 1.75
CA ASP A 87 6.83 8.98 2.99
C ASP A 87 8.21 8.31 3.04
N LEU A 88 8.36 7.15 2.40
CA LEU A 88 9.65 6.48 2.19
C LEU A 88 10.52 7.12 1.08
N GLY A 89 10.02 8.16 0.42
CA GLY A 89 10.72 8.93 -0.60
C GLY A 89 10.66 8.32 -2.01
N TYR A 90 9.78 7.36 -2.27
CA TYR A 90 9.68 6.73 -3.59
C TYR A 90 8.53 7.31 -4.40
N LYS A 91 8.75 7.49 -5.70
CA LYS A 91 7.66 7.73 -6.66
C LYS A 91 6.84 6.45 -6.83
N VAL A 92 5.52 6.56 -6.88
CA VAL A 92 4.61 5.44 -7.16
C VAL A 92 3.44 5.85 -8.05
N ASP A 93 3.18 5.03 -9.07
CA ASP A 93 1.94 5.06 -9.84
C ASP A 93 1.04 3.90 -9.41
N PHE A 94 -0.26 4.01 -9.65
CA PHE A 94 -1.21 2.96 -9.32
C PHE A 94 -2.32 2.80 -10.36
N GLU A 95 -2.88 1.61 -10.41
CA GLU A 95 -4.10 1.27 -11.14
C GLU A 95 -5.03 0.50 -10.19
N THR A 96 -6.34 0.71 -10.30
CA THR A 96 -7.32 0.06 -9.42
C THR A 96 -8.52 -0.45 -10.20
N THR A 97 -8.98 -1.64 -9.83
CA THR A 97 -10.35 -2.10 -10.10
C THR A 97 -11.14 -2.13 -8.78
N ASN A 98 -12.31 -2.76 -8.75
CA ASN A 98 -13.09 -2.90 -7.52
C ASN A 98 -12.40 -3.77 -6.46
N ASP A 99 -11.51 -4.67 -6.85
CA ASP A 99 -11.00 -5.71 -5.95
C ASP A 99 -9.48 -5.87 -6.00
N VAL A 100 -8.83 -5.13 -6.90
CA VAL A 100 -7.40 -5.19 -7.14
C VAL A 100 -6.83 -3.79 -7.12
N VAL A 101 -5.69 -3.65 -6.44
CA VAL A 101 -4.81 -2.49 -6.59
C VAL A 101 -3.45 -2.94 -7.09
N VAL A 102 -2.99 -2.29 -8.14
CA VAL A 102 -1.66 -2.48 -8.71
C VAL A 102 -0.85 -1.21 -8.44
N TYR A 103 0.36 -1.36 -7.91
CA TYR A 103 1.31 -0.26 -7.72
C TYR A 103 2.53 -0.50 -8.58
N THR A 104 3.07 0.58 -9.14
CA THR A 104 4.38 0.61 -9.81
C THR A 104 5.24 1.59 -9.04
N VAL A 105 6.15 1.07 -8.22
CA VAL A 105 7.10 1.86 -7.43
C VAL A 105 8.40 2.00 -8.21
N PHE A 106 8.87 3.22 -8.42
CA PHE A 106 10.10 3.49 -9.17
C PHE A 106 11.29 3.51 -8.21
N ASN A 107 12.40 2.87 -8.58
CA ASN A 107 13.57 2.72 -7.70
C ASN A 107 14.29 4.05 -7.38
N ASN A 108 13.98 5.13 -8.10
CA ASN A 108 14.53 6.47 -7.87
C ASN A 108 13.79 7.15 -6.71
N LYS A 109 14.53 7.56 -5.67
CA LYS A 109 13.97 8.42 -4.63
C LYS A 109 13.77 9.84 -5.16
N THR A 110 12.63 10.43 -4.83
CA THR A 110 12.29 11.84 -5.11
C THR A 110 12.76 12.76 -4.00
#